data_AF-A0A0F8W514-F1
#
_entry.id   AF-A0A0F8W514-F1
#
_cell.length_a   1.000
_cell.length_b   1.000
_cell.length_c   1.000
_cell.angle_alpha   90.00
_cell.angle_beta   90.00
_cell.angle_gamma   90.00
#
_symmetry.space_group_name_H-M   'P 1'
#
loop_
_entity.id
_entity.type
_entity.pdbx_description
1 polymer ?
#
loop_
_entity_poly.entity_id
_entity_poly.type
_entity_poly.pdbx_seq_one_letter_code
_entity_poly.pdbx_strand_id
1 'polypeptide(L)'
;GIDRTRVSNPLALNLYLLGYDKDKKLTTLNRAIKENLKVYLGQYRMLTDAINIKDGFIVNIGVKFSIVAFKNFNKREVLLRCIDRIKSFFNVDNWQFNQPIILADIQTELFKVDGVQAVTDAEIENKWKTSEGYSGNVCNIREATKDGIVYPSLDPSMWELKSKLRP
;
A
#
# COMPACT_ATOMS: atom_id res chain seq x y z
N GLY A 1 11.00 40.68 2.88
CA GLY A 1 12.02 40.14 1.96
C GLY A 1 11.31 39.35 0.91
N ILE A 2 11.46 39.76 -0.34
CA ILE A 2 10.80 39.29 -1.56
C ILE A 2 10.62 37.75 -1.56
N ASP A 3 9.38 37.30 -1.49
CA ASP A 3 9.00 35.90 -1.71
C ASP A 3 9.27 35.59 -3.18
N ARG A 4 10.39 34.90 -3.43
CA ARG A 4 10.69 34.36 -4.76
C ARG A 4 9.67 33.27 -5.02
N THR A 5 8.56 33.65 -5.65
CA THR A 5 7.66 32.74 -6.37
C THR A 5 8.55 31.77 -7.15
N ARG A 6 8.69 30.55 -6.63
CA ARG A 6 9.38 29.46 -7.32
C ARG A 6 8.59 29.26 -8.59
N VAL A 7 9.10 29.78 -9.71
CA VAL A 7 8.60 29.48 -11.03
C VAL A 7 8.68 27.96 -11.14
N SER A 8 7.53 27.30 -11.10
CA SER A 8 7.44 25.86 -11.27
C SER A 8 7.97 25.56 -12.65
N ASN A 9 9.16 24.95 -12.73
CA ASN A 9 9.72 24.52 -14.01
C ASN A 9 8.79 23.42 -14.55
N PRO A 10 8.08 23.63 -15.67
CA PRO A 10 7.17 22.63 -16.23
C PRO A 10 7.90 21.37 -16.72
N LEU A 11 9.23 21.43 -16.87
CA LEU A 11 10.10 20.31 -17.22
C LEU A 11 10.66 19.58 -15.98
N ALA A 12 10.29 19.99 -14.76
CA ALA A 12 10.80 19.35 -13.55
C ALA A 12 10.16 17.97 -13.35
N LEU A 13 10.99 16.93 -13.21
CA LEU A 13 10.56 15.58 -12.89
C LEU A 13 10.11 15.49 -11.43
N ASN A 14 8.93 14.93 -11.19
CA ASN A 14 8.48 14.63 -9.83
C ASN A 14 8.91 13.21 -9.45
N LEU A 15 9.76 13.10 -8.44
CA LEU A 15 10.18 11.84 -7.83
C LEU A 15 9.39 11.65 -6.53
N TYR A 16 8.49 10.68 -6.51
CA TYR A 16 7.70 10.34 -5.33
C TYR A 16 8.34 9.19 -4.57
N LEU A 17 8.47 9.34 -3.26
CA LEU A 17 9.18 8.40 -2.41
C LEU A 17 8.39 8.08 -1.15
N LEU A 18 8.58 6.85 -0.69
CA LEU A 18 8.25 6.40 0.64
C LEU A 18 9.48 5.68 1.21
N GLY A 19 9.59 5.68 2.53
CA GLY A 19 10.60 4.93 3.26
C GLY A 19 9.98 3.83 4.11
N TYR A 20 10.84 3.09 4.79
CA TYR A 20 10.43 2.12 5.82
C TYR A 20 10.80 2.64 7.20
N ASP A 21 9.90 2.44 8.16
CA ASP A 21 10.24 2.56 9.58
C ASP A 21 10.95 1.29 10.08
N LYS A 22 11.27 1.28 11.38
CA LYS A 22 11.96 0.16 12.04
C LYS A 22 11.19 -1.17 12.00
N ASP A 23 9.87 -1.12 11.79
CA ASP A 23 8.97 -2.28 11.77
C ASP A 23 8.57 -2.64 10.33
N LYS A 24 9.31 -2.11 9.34
CA LYS A 24 9.10 -2.30 7.91
C LYS A 24 7.70 -1.86 7.46
N LYS A 25 7.21 -0.77 8.06
CA LYS A 25 5.99 -0.08 7.65
C LYS A 25 6.32 1.14 6.79
N LEU A 26 5.45 1.45 5.85
CA LEU A 26 5.63 2.61 4.99
C LEU A 26 5.56 3.88 5.83
N THR A 27 6.46 4.81 5.55
CA THR A 27 6.48 6.13 6.18
C THR A 27 6.99 7.19 5.21
N THR A 28 6.70 8.45 5.50
CA THR A 28 7.28 9.57 4.76
C THR A 28 8.73 9.78 5.15
N LEU A 29 9.53 10.29 4.21
CA LEU A 29 10.94 10.55 4.48
C LEU A 29 11.12 11.93 5.14
N ASN A 30 11.99 12.00 6.14
CA ASN A 30 12.35 13.27 6.75
C ASN A 30 13.07 14.20 5.75
N ARG A 31 13.09 15.50 6.05
CA ARG A 31 13.67 16.52 5.16
C ARG A 31 15.16 16.26 4.85
N ALA A 32 15.94 15.86 5.85
CA ALA A 32 17.38 15.63 5.68
C ALA A 32 17.67 14.51 4.68
N ILE A 33 16.93 13.40 4.72
CA ILE A 33 17.06 12.31 3.74
C ILE A 33 16.73 12.80 2.33
N LYS A 34 15.65 13.59 2.18
CA LYS A 34 15.26 14.16 0.88
C LYS A 34 16.32 15.13 0.34
N GLU A 35 16.92 15.94 1.21
CA GLU A 35 18.02 16.85 0.83
C GLU A 35 19.26 16.07 0.40
N ASN A 36 19.65 15.04 1.15
CA ASN A 36 20.77 14.16 0.79
C ASN A 36 20.55 13.47 -0.55
N LEU A 37 19.34 12.94 -0.80
CA LEU A 37 19.01 12.31 -2.07
C LEU A 37 19.02 13.32 -3.22
N LYS A 38 18.53 14.54 -2.99
CA LYS A 38 18.58 15.62 -3.99
C LYS A 38 20.02 15.96 -4.37
N VAL A 39 20.93 16.04 -3.39
CA VAL A 39 22.37 16.28 -3.61
C VAL A 39 23.00 15.13 -4.39
N TYR A 40 22.75 13.88 -3.98
CA TYR A 40 23.28 12.70 -4.65
C TYR A 40 22.81 12.60 -6.11
N LEU A 41 21.51 12.69 -6.37
CA LEU A 41 20.94 12.73 -7.73
C LEU A 41 21.38 13.98 -8.52
N GLY A 42 21.81 15.03 -7.83
CA GLY A 42 22.45 16.21 -8.39
C GLY A 42 23.73 15.90 -9.19
N GLN A 43 24.46 14.86 -8.79
CA GLN A 43 25.74 14.50 -9.40
C GLN A 43 25.59 13.76 -10.73
N TYR A 44 24.42 13.18 -11.00
CA TYR A 44 24.17 12.32 -12.16
C TYR A 44 23.16 12.90 -13.15
N ARG A 45 22.60 14.08 -12.88
CA ARG A 45 21.59 14.71 -13.74
C ARG A 45 22.21 15.53 -14.86
N MET A 46 21.49 15.69 -15.96
CA MET A 46 21.80 16.72 -16.94
C MET A 46 21.60 18.12 -16.33
N LEU A 47 22.42 19.10 -16.76
CA LEU A 47 22.42 20.47 -16.22
C LEU A 47 21.04 21.16 -16.21
N THR A 48 20.13 20.73 -17.09
CA THR A 48 18.81 21.32 -17.29
C THR A 48 17.68 20.66 -16.49
N ASP A 49 17.92 19.50 -15.87
CA ASP A 49 16.86 18.72 -15.21
C ASP A 49 16.66 19.13 -13.75
N ALA A 50 15.48 19.69 -13.46
CA ALA A 50 15.02 19.91 -12.10
C ALA A 50 14.28 18.66 -11.60
N ILE A 51 14.58 18.21 -10.37
CA ILE A 51 13.88 17.09 -9.72
C ILE A 51 13.19 17.62 -8.46
N ASN A 52 11.88 17.41 -8.40
CA ASN A 52 11.05 17.66 -7.24
C ASN A 52 10.86 16.36 -6.48
N ILE A 53 11.38 16.28 -5.26
CA ILE A 53 11.17 15.11 -4.40
C ILE A 53 9.90 15.36 -3.57
N LYS A 54 8.93 14.44 -3.68
CA LYS A 54 7.64 14.51 -3.00
C LYS A 54 7.39 13.22 -2.22
N ASP A 55 6.51 13.29 -1.23
CA ASP A 55 6.02 12.10 -0.53
C ASP A 55 4.95 11.41 -1.37
N GLY A 56 5.01 10.09 -1.43
CA GLY A 56 3.88 9.28 -1.88
C GLY A 56 2.79 9.20 -0.81
N PHE A 57 1.59 8.80 -1.22
CA PHE A 57 0.50 8.55 -0.28
C PHE A 57 0.48 7.08 0.17
N ILE A 58 0.32 6.86 1.46
CA ILE A 58 0.15 5.51 2.03
C ILE A 58 -1.34 5.25 2.20
N VAL A 59 -1.90 4.26 1.52
CA VAL A 59 -3.30 3.87 1.71
C VAL A 59 -3.35 2.61 2.53
N ASN A 60 -3.75 2.75 3.79
CA ASN A 60 -3.89 1.61 4.69
C ASN A 60 -5.15 0.82 4.37
N ILE A 61 -5.00 -0.51 4.32
CA ILE A 61 -6.07 -1.44 3.96
C ILE A 61 -6.18 -2.58 4.97
N GLY A 62 -7.39 -3.14 5.06
CA GLY A 62 -7.66 -4.46 5.63
C GLY A 62 -8.23 -5.37 4.55
N VAL A 63 -8.15 -6.68 4.79
CA VAL A 63 -8.78 -7.71 3.95
C VAL A 63 -9.82 -8.40 4.80
N LYS A 64 -11.08 -8.35 4.37
CA LYS A 64 -12.17 -9.10 4.96
C LYS A 64 -12.46 -10.29 4.06
N PHE A 65 -12.46 -11.49 4.59
CA PHE A 65 -12.69 -12.70 3.79
C PHE A 65 -13.47 -13.75 4.57
N SER A 66 -14.11 -14.65 3.84
CA SER A 66 -14.82 -15.81 4.36
C SER A 66 -14.40 -17.07 3.62
N ILE A 67 -14.17 -18.15 4.38
CA ILE A 67 -13.76 -19.44 3.84
C ILE A 67 -14.60 -20.57 4.41
N VAL A 68 -14.70 -21.66 3.65
CA VAL A 68 -15.14 -22.96 4.12
C VAL A 68 -13.91 -23.84 4.25
N ALA A 69 -13.69 -24.42 5.43
CA ALA A 69 -12.64 -25.40 5.66
C ALA A 69 -13.18 -26.82 5.51
N PHE A 70 -12.34 -27.76 5.08
CA PHE A 70 -12.69 -29.18 5.05
C PHE A 70 -13.05 -29.71 6.45
N LYS A 71 -13.97 -30.68 6.52
CA LYS A 71 -14.52 -31.20 7.79
C LYS A 71 -13.46 -31.78 8.73
N ASN A 72 -12.37 -32.32 8.19
CA ASN A 72 -11.28 -32.95 8.93
C ASN A 72 -10.19 -31.97 9.39
N PHE A 73 -10.30 -30.68 9.08
CA PHE A 73 -9.33 -29.65 9.49
C PHE A 73 -9.80 -28.86 10.71
N ASN A 74 -8.83 -28.39 11.51
CA ASN A 74 -9.11 -27.42 12.57
C ASN A 74 -9.37 -26.04 11.95
N LYS A 75 -10.61 -25.55 12.03
CA LYS A 75 -11.03 -24.28 11.43
C LYS A 75 -10.21 -23.07 11.90
N ARG A 76 -9.81 -23.04 13.18
CA ARG A 76 -9.02 -21.93 13.73
C ARG A 76 -7.61 -21.92 13.15
N GLU A 77 -7.02 -23.08 12.97
CA GLU A 77 -5.70 -23.23 12.37
C GLU A 77 -5.71 -22.82 10.89
N VAL A 78 -6.69 -23.29 10.11
CA VAL A 78 -6.85 -22.89 8.69
C VAL A 78 -7.02 -21.38 8.57
N LEU A 79 -7.82 -20.76 9.45
CA LEU A 79 -7.99 -19.31 9.48
C LEU A 79 -6.66 -18.57 9.75
N LEU A 80 -5.86 -19.04 10.71
CA LEU A 80 -4.56 -18.45 11.01
C LEU A 80 -3.60 -18.56 9.82
N ARG A 81 -3.56 -19.73 9.15
CA ARG A 81 -2.77 -19.92 7.92
C ARG A 81 -3.22 -18.98 6.80
N CYS A 82 -4.54 -18.76 6.65
CA CYS A 82 -5.09 -17.79 5.69
C CYS A 82 -4.64 -16.37 6.02
N ILE A 83 -4.71 -15.97 7.28
CA ILE A 83 -4.25 -14.65 7.74
C ILE A 83 -2.77 -14.46 7.39
N ASP A 84 -1.92 -15.45 7.64
CA ASP A 84 -0.49 -15.37 7.34
C ASP A 84 -0.19 -15.38 5.83
N ARG A 85 -1.00 -16.09 5.03
CA ARG A 85 -0.94 -16.01 3.57
C ARG A 85 -1.26 -14.61 3.06
N ILE A 86 -2.33 -13.98 3.58
CA ILE A 86 -2.70 -12.60 3.23
C ILE A 86 -1.60 -11.60 3.64
N LYS A 87 -1.03 -11.74 4.84
CA LYS A 87 0.11 -10.91 5.26
C LYS A 87 1.30 -11.04 4.33
N SER A 88 1.57 -12.25 3.84
CA SER A 88 2.67 -12.51 2.91
C SER A 88 2.39 -11.93 1.52
N PHE A 89 1.15 -12.08 1.02
CA PHE A 89 0.72 -11.51 -0.27
C PHE A 89 0.82 -9.98 -0.27
N PHE A 90 0.38 -9.32 0.81
CA PHE A 90 0.50 -7.87 1.00
C PHE A 90 1.78 -7.45 1.74
N ASN A 91 2.84 -8.26 1.68
CA ASN A 91 4.15 -7.77 2.10
C ASN A 91 4.55 -6.60 1.20
N VAL A 92 4.94 -5.48 1.82
CA VAL A 92 5.24 -4.23 1.12
C VAL A 92 6.31 -4.37 0.03
N ASP A 93 7.22 -5.33 0.16
CA ASP A 93 8.25 -5.58 -0.88
C ASP A 93 7.64 -6.09 -2.21
N ASN A 94 6.43 -6.65 -2.17
CA ASN A 94 5.74 -7.20 -3.34
C ASN A 94 4.88 -6.16 -4.07
N TRP A 95 4.78 -4.94 -3.55
CA TRP A 95 3.88 -3.91 -4.06
C TRP A 95 4.65 -2.71 -4.57
N GLN A 96 4.06 -2.03 -5.57
CA GLN A 96 4.61 -0.85 -6.20
C GLN A 96 3.61 0.32 -6.16
N PHE A 97 4.11 1.52 -6.41
CA PHE A 97 3.25 2.70 -6.57
C PHE A 97 2.20 2.46 -7.64
N ASN A 98 0.97 2.83 -7.32
CA ASN A 98 -0.21 2.74 -8.17
C ASN A 98 -0.55 1.34 -8.71
N GLN A 99 0.06 0.29 -8.16
CA GLN A 99 -0.30 -1.07 -8.51
C GLN A 99 -1.75 -1.35 -8.07
N PRO A 100 -2.65 -1.78 -8.98
CA PRO A 100 -4.01 -2.13 -8.62
C PRO A 100 -4.07 -3.46 -7.84
N ILE A 101 -5.09 -3.64 -7.02
CA ILE A 101 -5.37 -4.90 -6.33
C ILE A 101 -6.40 -5.69 -7.14
N ILE A 102 -6.06 -6.90 -7.55
CA ILE A 102 -7.00 -7.81 -8.21
C ILE A 102 -7.63 -8.71 -7.14
N LEU A 103 -8.94 -8.62 -6.92
CA LEU A 103 -9.61 -9.38 -5.86
C LEU A 103 -9.55 -10.90 -6.11
N ALA A 104 -9.56 -11.32 -7.37
CA ALA A 104 -9.41 -12.73 -7.75
C ALA A 104 -8.04 -13.31 -7.34
N ASP A 105 -6.98 -12.49 -7.31
CA ASP A 105 -5.67 -12.94 -6.84
C ASP A 105 -5.73 -13.22 -5.33
N ILE A 106 -6.41 -12.39 -4.55
CA ILE A 106 -6.60 -12.63 -3.11
C ILE A 106 -7.36 -13.96 -2.88
N GLN A 107 -8.43 -14.19 -3.64
CA GLN A 107 -9.19 -15.44 -3.56
C GLN A 107 -8.33 -16.65 -3.91
N THR A 108 -7.52 -16.53 -4.97
CA THR A 108 -6.58 -17.56 -5.40
C THR A 108 -5.54 -17.87 -4.31
N GLU A 109 -5.01 -16.83 -3.66
CA GLU A 109 -4.03 -16.96 -2.59
C GLU A 109 -4.63 -17.63 -1.34
N LEU A 110 -5.87 -17.30 -0.99
CA LEU A 110 -6.61 -17.97 0.08
C LEU A 110 -6.92 -19.43 -0.27
N PHE A 111 -7.33 -19.71 -1.51
CA PHE A 111 -7.66 -21.07 -1.96
C PHE A 111 -6.46 -22.02 -1.95
N LYS A 112 -5.24 -21.50 -2.14
CA LYS A 112 -4.00 -22.28 -2.04
C LYS A 112 -3.65 -22.73 -0.61
N VAL A 113 -4.34 -22.21 0.41
CA VAL A 113 -4.05 -22.54 1.80
C VAL A 113 -4.60 -23.94 2.12
N ASP A 114 -3.74 -24.80 2.64
CA ASP A 114 -4.10 -26.15 3.04
C ASP A 114 -5.24 -26.17 4.07
N GLY A 115 -6.26 -26.99 3.80
CA GLY A 115 -7.49 -27.07 4.58
C GLY A 115 -8.62 -26.17 4.10
N VAL A 116 -8.38 -25.23 3.18
CA VAL A 116 -9.43 -24.43 2.54
C VAL A 116 -10.14 -25.27 1.49
N GLN A 117 -11.46 -25.41 1.63
CA GLN A 117 -12.33 -26.06 0.65
C GLN A 117 -12.88 -25.05 -0.36
N ALA A 118 -13.26 -23.86 0.09
CA ALA A 118 -13.78 -22.79 -0.75
C ALA A 118 -13.51 -21.42 -0.13
N VAL A 119 -13.34 -20.41 -0.98
CA VAL A 119 -13.35 -19.00 -0.60
C VAL A 119 -14.69 -18.44 -1.03
N THR A 120 -15.52 -18.01 -0.09
CA THR A 120 -16.88 -17.53 -0.41
C THR A 120 -16.94 -16.03 -0.63
N ASP A 121 -16.01 -15.29 -0.03
CA ASP A 121 -15.96 -13.83 -0.13
C ASP A 121 -14.56 -13.31 0.18
N ALA A 122 -14.17 -12.22 -0.48
CA ALA A 122 -12.93 -11.49 -0.24
C ALA A 122 -13.06 -10.04 -0.69
N GLU A 123 -12.95 -9.12 0.26
CA GLU A 123 -13.13 -7.69 0.06
C GLU A 123 -11.97 -6.89 0.67
N ILE A 124 -11.65 -5.75 0.07
CA ILE A 124 -10.73 -4.76 0.63
C ILE A 124 -11.52 -3.71 1.40
N GLU A 125 -10.99 -3.30 2.54
CA GLU A 125 -11.50 -2.17 3.32
C GLU A 125 -10.42 -1.12 3.52
N ASN A 126 -10.76 0.16 3.38
CA ASN A 126 -9.83 1.24 3.69
C ASN A 126 -9.81 1.53 5.19
N LYS A 127 -8.61 1.51 5.77
CA LYS A 127 -8.34 1.85 7.17
C LYS A 127 -7.74 3.24 7.22
N TRP A 128 -8.54 4.29 7.48
CA TRP A 128 -8.06 5.67 7.36
C TRP A 128 -7.99 6.44 8.68
N LYS A 129 -8.73 6.03 9.71
CA LYS A 129 -8.83 6.77 10.98
C LYS A 129 -7.46 6.96 11.65
N THR A 130 -6.99 8.21 11.70
CA THR A 130 -5.71 8.57 12.33
C THR A 130 -5.67 8.25 13.82
N SER A 131 -6.82 8.35 14.51
CA SER A 131 -6.98 7.94 15.91
C SER A 131 -6.70 6.45 16.16
N GLU A 132 -6.77 5.62 15.11
CA GLU A 132 -6.41 4.20 15.18
C GLU A 132 -4.96 3.91 14.72
N GLY A 133 -4.18 4.94 14.38
CA GLY A 133 -2.79 4.83 13.91
C GLY A 133 -2.66 4.58 12.41
N TYR A 134 -3.68 4.90 11.62
CA TYR A 134 -3.63 4.82 10.15
C TYR A 134 -3.26 6.17 9.53
N SER A 135 -2.95 6.16 8.23
CA SER A 135 -2.39 7.29 7.49
C SER A 135 -3.30 8.53 7.34
N GLY A 136 -4.60 8.43 7.62
CA GLY A 136 -5.56 9.51 7.34
C GLY A 136 -6.06 9.54 5.90
N ASN A 137 -5.45 8.76 5.00
CA ASN A 137 -5.80 8.74 3.59
C ASN A 137 -7.09 7.95 3.36
N VAL A 138 -8.16 8.67 3.04
CA VAL A 138 -9.48 8.12 2.75
C VAL A 138 -9.53 7.65 1.29
N CYS A 139 -9.96 6.43 1.09
CA CYS A 139 -10.18 5.84 -0.22
C CYS A 139 -11.55 5.14 -0.22
N ASN A 140 -12.42 5.53 -1.15
CA ASN A 140 -13.69 4.85 -1.35
C ASN A 140 -13.45 3.59 -2.18
N ILE A 141 -13.15 2.47 -1.50
CA ILE A 141 -12.82 1.20 -2.16
C ILE A 141 -13.93 0.77 -3.13
N ARG A 142 -15.20 1.03 -2.80
CA ARG A 142 -16.32 0.62 -3.65
C ARG A 142 -16.31 1.35 -4.99
N GLU A 143 -16.13 2.66 -4.99
CA GLU A 143 -16.04 3.47 -6.22
C GLU A 143 -14.74 3.23 -6.98
N ALA A 144 -13.66 2.90 -6.25
CA ALA A 144 -12.37 2.57 -6.81
C ALA A 144 -12.32 1.16 -7.44
N THR A 145 -13.33 0.32 -7.18
CA THR A 145 -13.39 -1.04 -7.70
C THR A 145 -14.14 -1.08 -9.04
N LYS A 146 -13.48 -1.59 -10.08
CA LYS A 146 -14.10 -1.87 -11.39
C LYS A 146 -13.73 -3.29 -11.81
N ASP A 147 -14.73 -4.10 -12.14
CA ASP A 147 -14.56 -5.48 -12.60
C ASP A 147 -13.66 -6.35 -11.70
N GLY A 148 -13.80 -6.18 -10.38
CA GLY A 148 -13.00 -6.91 -9.39
C GLY A 148 -11.55 -6.40 -9.23
N ILE A 149 -11.23 -5.25 -9.79
CA ILE A 149 -9.92 -4.59 -9.70
C ILE A 149 -10.08 -3.30 -8.90
N VAL A 150 -9.36 -3.18 -7.78
CA VAL A 150 -9.32 -1.98 -6.94
C VAL A 150 -8.17 -1.09 -7.40
N TYR A 151 -8.53 0.09 -7.94
CA TYR A 151 -7.55 1.08 -8.36
C TYR A 151 -7.19 2.03 -7.21
N PRO A 152 -5.94 2.50 -7.11
CA PRO A 152 -5.58 3.53 -6.14
C PRO A 152 -6.29 4.85 -6.47
N SER A 153 -7.05 5.41 -5.53
CA SER A 153 -7.74 6.69 -5.70
C SER A 153 -6.85 7.92 -5.49
N LEU A 154 -5.70 7.76 -4.83
CA LEU A 154 -4.71 8.81 -4.61
C LEU A 154 -3.49 8.52 -5.47
N ASP A 155 -2.94 9.55 -6.13
CA ASP A 155 -1.83 9.39 -7.07
C ASP A 155 -0.62 10.28 -6.69
N PRO A 156 0.60 9.71 -6.54
CA PRO A 156 0.90 8.29 -6.48
C PRO A 156 0.73 7.74 -5.07
N SER A 157 0.14 6.56 -4.95
CA SER A 157 -0.06 5.88 -3.67
C SER A 157 0.40 4.43 -3.68
N MET A 158 0.64 3.91 -2.47
CA MET A 158 1.00 2.52 -2.25
C MET A 158 0.13 1.94 -1.13
N TRP A 159 -0.31 0.70 -1.33
CA TRP A 159 -1.10 -0.04 -0.37
C TRP A 159 -0.23 -0.53 0.79
N GLU A 160 -0.79 -0.48 2.00
CA GLU A 160 -0.17 -1.10 3.16
C GLU A 160 -1.22 -1.84 3.99
N LEU A 161 -1.05 -3.16 4.10
CA LEU A 161 -1.90 -3.98 4.95
C LEU A 161 -1.70 -3.64 6.43
N LYS A 162 -2.81 -3.33 7.11
CA LYS A 162 -2.86 -3.21 8.57
C LYS A 162 -3.73 -4.32 9.15
N SER A 163 -3.09 -5.33 9.73
CA SER A 163 -3.78 -6.33 10.53
C SER A 163 -3.86 -5.88 11.99
N LYS A 164 -4.89 -5.14 12.39
CA LYS A 164 -5.34 -5.22 13.78
C LYS A 164 -6.20 -6.48 13.88
N LEU A 165 -5.58 -7.58 14.30
CA LEU A 165 -6.33 -8.74 14.79
C LEU A 165 -7.01 -8.26 16.08
N ARG A 166 -8.26 -7.83 15.99
CA ARG A 166 -9.08 -7.76 17.21
C ARG A 166 -9.32 -9.21 17.63
N PRO A 167 -9.10 -9.56 18.91
CA PRO A 167 -9.54 -10.84 19.44
C PRO A 167 -11.06 -11.00 19.27
#